data_AF-A0A371FT69-F1
#
_entry.id   AF-A0A371FT69-F1
#
_cell.length_a   1.000
_cell.length_b   1.000
_cell.length_c   1.000
_cell.angle_alpha   90.00
_cell.angle_beta   90.00
_cell.angle_gamma   90.00
#
_symmetry.space_group_name_H-M   'P 1'
#
loop_
_entity.id
_entity.type
_entity.pdbx_description
1 polymer ?
#
loop_
_entity_poly.entity_id
_entity_poly.type
_entity_poly.pdbx_seq_one_letter_code
_entity_poly.pdbx_strand_id
1 'polypeptide(L)'
;MPKEFVIHTDHESLKHLKGHAKWLEFIEQFPYVIKYKKGKENVVADALSRRYVLFSTLDVKLLGFEYVKELYVINPDFAHIYVACIKGVHNEFYTNDSFRAK
;
A
#
# COMPACT_ATOMS: atom_id res chain seq x y z
N MET A 1 17.94 -31.88 2.08
CA MET A 1 17.84 -31.33 3.45
C MET A 1 17.63 -29.83 3.32
N PRO A 2 16.59 -29.24 3.93
CA PRO A 2 16.44 -27.78 3.94
C PRO A 2 17.60 -27.14 4.71
N LYS A 3 18.18 -26.09 4.14
CA LYS A 3 19.34 -25.37 4.71
C LYS A 3 18.84 -24.36 5.72
N GLU A 4 19.43 -24.35 6.91
CA GLU A 4 19.13 -23.36 7.94
C GLU A 4 19.45 -21.94 7.45
N PHE A 5 18.57 -20.99 7.74
CA PHE A 5 18.80 -19.57 7.48
C PHE A 5 18.57 -18.70 8.72
N VAL A 6 19.11 -17.49 8.67
CA VAL A 6 19.06 -16.52 9.77
C VAL A 6 18.11 -15.39 9.41
N ILE A 7 17.17 -15.10 10.31
CA ILE A 7 16.29 -13.94 10.23
C ILE A 7 16.87 -12.86 11.15
N HIS A 8 17.28 -11.73 10.56
CA HIS A 8 17.69 -10.56 11.33
C HIS A 8 16.51 -9.62 11.52
N THR A 9 16.24 -9.21 12.77
CA THR A 9 15.16 -8.29 13.10
C THR A 9 15.62 -7.30 14.17
N ASP A 10 15.17 -6.05 14.06
CA ASP A 10 15.32 -5.03 15.10
C ASP A 10 14.16 -5.02 16.10
N HIS A 11 13.21 -5.95 15.94
CA HIS A 11 12.08 -6.13 16.83
C HIS A 11 12.28 -7.38 17.70
N GLU A 12 12.58 -7.16 18.98
CA GLU A 12 12.77 -8.21 19.98
C GLU A 12 11.51 -9.09 20.18
N SER A 13 10.32 -8.51 20.03
CA SER A 13 9.04 -9.22 20.14
C SER A 13 8.86 -10.32 19.08
N LEU A 14 9.55 -10.21 17.93
CA LEU A 14 9.48 -11.19 16.85
C LEU A 14 10.02 -12.57 17.25
N LYS A 15 10.83 -12.66 18.31
CA LYS A 15 11.32 -13.94 18.86
C LYS A 15 10.21 -14.83 19.41
N HIS A 16 9.07 -14.24 19.79
CA HIS A 16 7.96 -14.92 20.45
C HIS A 16 6.70 -14.98 19.59
N LEU A 17 6.76 -14.51 18.33
CA LEU A 17 5.63 -14.59 17.42
C LEU A 17 5.35 -16.05 17.08
N LYS A 18 4.18 -16.54 17.47
CA LYS A 18 3.65 -17.86 17.11
C LYS A 18 2.31 -17.69 16.40
N GLY A 19 2.13 -18.52 15.36
CA GLY A 19 0.95 -18.76 14.54
C GLY A 19 -0.22 -17.79 14.66
N HIS A 20 -0.28 -16.78 13.78
CA HIS A 20 -1.52 -16.08 13.40
C HIS A 20 -1.46 -15.47 11.98
N ALA A 21 -0.35 -15.63 11.26
CA ALA A 21 -0.18 -15.06 9.93
C ALA A 21 0.24 -16.14 8.94
N LYS A 22 -0.41 -16.18 7.78
CA LYS A 22 -0.19 -17.17 6.72
C LYS A 22 1.27 -17.26 6.24
N TRP A 23 2.03 -16.15 6.33
CA TRP A 23 3.45 -16.14 6.00
C TRP A 23 4.31 -16.84 7.07
N LEU A 24 3.88 -16.84 8.33
CA LEU A 24 4.56 -17.51 9.44
C LEU A 24 4.47 -19.04 9.27
N GLU A 25 3.29 -19.55 8.90
CA GLU A 25 3.07 -20.98 8.59
C GLU A 25 3.99 -21.48 7.47
N PHE A 26 4.29 -20.62 6.49
CA PHE A 26 5.24 -20.95 5.42
C PHE A 26 6.69 -20.97 5.92
N ILE A 27 7.09 -19.97 6.73
CA ILE A 27 8.45 -19.88 7.28
C ILE A 27 8.74 -21.06 8.21
N GLU A 28 7.74 -21.52 8.97
CA GLU A 28 7.83 -22.68 9.88
C GLU A 28 8.15 -24.01 9.15
N GLN A 29 8.02 -24.07 7.83
CA GLN A 29 8.40 -25.25 7.03
C GLN A 29 9.92 -25.42 6.88
N PHE A 30 10.70 -24.41 7.27
CA PHE A 30 12.15 -24.39 7.11
C PHE A 30 12.85 -24.20 8.48
N PRO A 31 14.05 -24.76 8.66
CA PRO A 31 14.86 -24.46 9.84
C PRO A 31 15.35 -23.01 9.77
N TYR A 32 15.06 -22.22 10.82
CA TYR A 32 15.51 -20.83 10.92
C TYR A 32 15.94 -20.45 12.34
N VAL A 33 16.78 -19.41 12.44
CA VAL A 33 17.17 -18.78 13.70
C VAL A 33 16.89 -17.29 13.64
N ILE A 34 16.17 -16.75 14.63
CA ILE A 34 15.93 -15.30 14.74
C ILE A 34 17.06 -14.67 15.56
N LYS A 35 17.73 -13.67 14.99
CA LYS A 35 18.76 -12.87 15.66
C LYS A 35 18.35 -11.41 15.71
N TYR A 36 18.54 -10.79 16.87
CA TYR A 36 18.39 -9.35 16.98
C TYR A 36 19.49 -8.64 16.19
N LYS A 37 19.11 -7.56 15.51
CA LYS A 37 20.00 -6.63 14.84
C LYS A 37 19.52 -5.22 15.15
N LYS A 38 20.41 -4.34 15.61
CA LYS A 38 20.02 -2.98 15.97
C LYS A 38 19.41 -2.26 14.76
N GLY A 39 18.31 -1.52 14.93
CA GLY A 39 17.62 -0.86 13.82
C GLY A 39 18.52 0.03 12.95
N LYS A 40 19.51 0.72 13.56
CA LYS A 40 20.53 1.50 12.81
C LYS A 40 21.36 0.68 11.81
N GLU A 41 21.42 -0.63 11.98
CA GLU A 41 22.11 -1.56 11.09
C GLU A 41 21.14 -2.28 10.14
N ASN A 42 19.83 -2.09 10.31
CA ASN A 42 18.76 -2.66 9.47
C ASN A 42 18.41 -1.78 8.25
N VAL A 43 19.34 -0.90 7.84
CA VAL A 43 19.13 0.17 6.86
C VAL A 43 18.49 -0.31 5.56
N VAL A 44 18.90 -1.47 5.04
CA VAL A 44 18.39 -2.01 3.78
C VAL A 44 16.92 -2.44 3.91
N ALA A 45 16.58 -3.18 4.97
CA ALA A 45 15.21 -3.62 5.19
C ALA A 45 14.30 -2.42 5.50
N ASP A 46 14.79 -1.44 6.26
CA ASP A 46 14.09 -0.19 6.54
C ASP A 46 13.81 0.62 5.26
N ALA A 47 14.82 0.79 4.40
CA ALA A 47 14.68 1.50 3.14
C ALA A 47 13.67 0.79 2.21
N LEU A 48 13.74 -0.54 2.13
CA LEU A 48 12.81 -1.34 1.32
C LEU A 48 11.37 -1.25 1.86
N SER A 49 11.20 -1.37 3.18
CA SER A 49 9.89 -1.26 3.85
C SER A 49 9.27 0.12 3.63
N ARG A 50 10.04 1.20 3.84
CA ARG A 50 9.57 2.58 3.58
C ARG A 50 9.17 2.79 2.13
N ARG A 51 9.93 2.25 1.18
CA ARG A 51 9.59 2.31 -0.26
C ARG A 51 8.27 1.60 -0.54
N TYR A 52 8.07 0.41 0.02
CA TYR A 52 6.82 -0.33 -0.13
C TYR A 52 5.63 0.45 0.45
N VAL A 53 5.74 0.95 1.69
CA VAL A 53 4.69 1.75 2.34
C VAL A 53 4.34 2.98 1.51
N LEU A 54 5.33 3.66 0.94
CA LEU A 54 5.09 4.79 0.05
C LEU A 54 4.27 4.38 -1.18
N PHE A 55 4.67 3.32 -1.88
CA PHE A 55 3.94 2.83 -3.04
C PHE A 55 2.53 2.38 -2.70
N SER A 56 2.33 1.60 -1.64
CA SER A 56 1.00 1.15 -1.22
C SER A 56 0.10 2.34 -0.83
N THR A 57 0.67 3.37 -0.20
CA THR A 57 -0.10 4.57 0.16
C THR A 57 -0.51 5.36 -1.08
N LEU A 58 0.38 5.48 -2.08
CA LEU A 58 0.05 6.14 -3.34
C LEU A 58 -1.02 5.37 -4.12
N ASP A 59 -0.89 4.05 -4.18
CA ASP A 59 -1.84 3.17 -4.86
C ASP A 59 -3.24 3.26 -4.24
N VAL A 60 -3.34 3.14 -2.90
CA VAL A 60 -4.61 3.31 -2.17
C VAL A 60 -5.23 4.68 -2.41
N LYS A 61 -4.42 5.75 -2.42
CA LYS A 61 -4.91 7.10 -2.70
C LYS A 61 -5.42 7.23 -4.14
N LEU A 62 -4.69 6.68 -5.11
CA LEU A 62 -5.08 6.71 -6.51
C LEU A 62 -6.41 5.99 -6.72
N LEU A 63 -6.54 4.76 -6.22
CA LEU A 63 -7.79 3.99 -6.26
C LEU A 63 -8.93 4.72 -5.57
N GLY A 64 -8.66 5.36 -4.42
CA GLY A 64 -9.63 6.20 -3.73
C GLY A 64 -10.11 7.39 -4.58
N PHE A 65 -9.21 8.06 -5.30
CA PHE A 65 -9.58 9.16 -6.19
C PHE A 65 -10.36 8.68 -7.43
N GLU A 66 -10.01 7.53 -7.99
CA GLU A 66 -10.78 6.92 -9.10
C GLU A 66 -12.20 6.58 -8.63
N TYR A 67 -12.34 5.97 -7.47
CA TYR A 67 -13.65 5.66 -6.88
C TYR A 67 -14.50 6.93 -6.65
N VAL A 68 -13.91 8.00 -6.13
CA VAL A 68 -14.63 9.28 -5.95
C VAL A 68 -15.12 9.86 -7.28
N LYS A 69 -14.38 9.67 -8.39
CA LYS A 69 -14.85 10.09 -9.73
C LYS A 69 -16.09 9.30 -10.16
N GLU A 70 -16.12 8.00 -9.92
CA GLU A 70 -17.29 7.16 -10.24
C GLU A 70 -18.53 7.61 -9.47
N LEU A 71 -18.37 8.04 -8.23
CA LEU A 71 -19.48 8.56 -7.42
C LEU A 71 -20.13 9.82 -8.02
N TYR A 72 -19.37 10.68 -8.70
CA TYR A 72 -19.96 11.85 -9.37
C TYR A 72 -20.89 11.46 -10.53
N VAL A 73 -20.66 10.33 -11.20
CA VAL A 73 -21.48 9.86 -12.33
C VAL A 73 -22.85 9.39 -11.88
N ILE A 74 -22.93 8.77 -10.70
CA ILE A 74 -24.16 8.17 -10.17
C ILE A 74 -24.89 9.06 -9.16
N ASN A 75 -24.26 10.15 -8.71
CA ASN A 75 -24.84 11.06 -7.74
C ASN A 75 -26.01 11.86 -8.38
N PRO A 76 -27.24 11.83 -7.82
CA PRO A 76 -28.40 12.51 -8.41
C PRO A 76 -28.21 14.03 -8.59
N ASP A 77 -27.49 14.67 -7.67
CA ASP A 77 -27.27 16.12 -7.65
C ASP A 77 -26.14 16.54 -8.61
N PHE A 78 -25.14 15.67 -8.82
CA PHE A 78 -23.93 16.02 -9.59
C PHE A 78 -23.79 15.33 -10.94
N ALA A 79 -24.51 14.24 -11.21
CA ALA A 79 -24.37 13.44 -12.43
C ALA A 79 -24.58 14.26 -13.71
N HIS A 80 -25.62 15.11 -13.72
CA HIS A 80 -25.94 15.94 -14.87
C HIS A 80 -24.89 17.04 -15.10
N ILE A 81 -24.34 17.63 -14.02
CA ILE A 81 -23.25 18.62 -14.07
C ILE A 81 -21.98 17.94 -14.58
N TYR A 82 -21.64 16.76 -14.07
CA TYR A 82 -20.46 16.01 -14.47
C TYR A 82 -20.51 15.63 -15.96
N VAL A 83 -21.63 15.11 -16.45
CA VAL A 83 -21.84 14.80 -17.88
C VAL A 83 -21.72 16.05 -18.76
N ALA A 84 -22.22 17.20 -18.30
CA ALA A 84 -22.05 18.47 -19.00
C ALA A 84 -20.57 18.89 -19.04
N CYS A 85 -19.85 18.72 -17.93
CA CYS A 85 -18.44 19.08 -17.82
C CYS A 85 -17.50 18.17 -18.64
N ILE A 86 -17.84 16.91 -18.89
CA ILE A 86 -17.09 16.03 -19.81
C ILE A 86 -17.07 16.61 -21.24
N LYS A 87 -18.13 17.33 -21.64
CA LYS A 87 -18.27 17.91 -22.98
C LYS A 87 -17.59 19.28 -23.13
N GLY A 88 -17.08 19.86 -22.04
CA GLY A 88 -16.47 21.19 -21.98
C GLY A 88 -16.81 21.91 -20.68
N VAL A 89 -16.53 23.20 -20.59
CA VAL A 89 -16.91 24.01 -19.41
C VAL A 89 -18.43 24.12 -19.33
N HIS A 90 -19.01 23.90 -18.15
CA HIS A 90 -20.43 24.12 -17.87
C HIS A 90 -20.60 25.08 -16.69
N ASN A 91 -21.10 26.29 -16.97
CA ASN A 91 -21.11 27.41 -16.02
C ASN A 91 -19.69 27.67 -15.46
N GLU A 92 -19.53 27.68 -14.14
CA GLU A 92 -18.23 27.84 -13.46
C GLU A 92 -17.50 26.50 -13.25
N PHE A 93 -18.09 25.38 -13.68
CA PHE A 93 -17.56 24.03 -13.47
C PHE A 93 -16.85 23.50 -14.72
N TYR A 94 -15.76 22.76 -14.50
CA TYR A 94 -14.99 22.10 -15.54
C TYR A 94 -14.35 20.82 -15.00
N THR A 95 -14.14 19.82 -15.86
CA THR A 95 -13.34 18.63 -15.50
C THR A 95 -11.85 18.94 -15.66
N ASN A 96 -11.04 18.44 -14.73
CA ASN A 96 -9.59 18.49 -14.83
C ASN A 96 -9.03 17.06 -14.82
N ASP A 97 -8.32 16.70 -15.87
CA ASP A 97 -7.66 15.40 -16.02
C ASP A 97 -6.36 15.26 -15.19
N SER A 98 -5.99 16.30 -14.44
CA SER A 98 -4.73 16.37 -13.66
C SER A 98 -4.61 15.33 -12.53
N PHE A 99 -5.63 14.52 -12.28
CA PHE A 99 -5.57 13.41 -11.33
C PHE A 99 -4.90 12.13 -11.88
N ARG A 100 -4.45 12.12 -13.15
CA ARG A 100 -3.51 11.09 -13.62
C ARG A 100 -2.14 11.34 -13.00
N ALA A 101 -1.76 10.53 -12.01
CA ALA A 101 -0.38 10.44 -11.57
C ALA A 101 0.50 10.12 -12.79
N LYS A 102 1.52 10.94 -13.05
CA LYS A 102 2.58 10.66 -14.03
C LYS A 102 3.50 9.58 -13.52
#